data_AF-A0A0J8B4T8-F1
#
_entry.id   AF-A0A0J8B4T8-F1
#
_cell.length_a   1.000
_cell.length_b   1.000
_cell.length_c   1.000
_cell.angle_alpha   90.00
_cell.angle_beta   90.00
_cell.angle_gamma   90.00
#
_symmetry.space_group_name_H-M   'P 1'
#
loop_
_entity.id
_entity.type
_entity.pdbx_description
1 polymer ?
#
loop_
_entity_poly.entity_id
_entity_poly.type
_entity_poly.pdbx_seq_one_letter_code
_entity_poly.pdbx_strand_id
1 'polypeptide(L)'
;MEGGEKNVILGKSILVPSVQELVKNCATEIPERYVRFDQDPSIILASADEEDENSNDDKLQVPIINLENLITEDEVELKKLHSACQEWGFFQLVNHGVSSSLLDKFKVETQEFFNLPMDEKKKYWQSPTDVEGFGQSFCCI
;
A
#
# COMPACT_ATOMS: atom_id res chain seq x y z
N MET A 1 15.13 16.56 -46.91
CA MET A 1 14.71 17.44 -45.80
C MET A 1 13.27 17.11 -45.49
N GLU A 2 13.05 16.33 -44.45
CA GLU A 2 11.78 16.29 -43.71
C GLU A 2 12.11 15.71 -42.34
N GLY A 3 12.48 16.61 -41.43
CA GLY A 3 12.66 16.29 -40.02
C GLY A 3 11.27 16.21 -39.40
N GLY A 4 10.73 15.00 -39.29
CA GLY A 4 9.54 14.75 -38.49
C GLY A 4 9.90 14.86 -37.01
N GLU A 5 9.51 15.97 -36.40
CA GLU A 5 9.57 16.15 -34.95
C GLU A 5 8.76 15.05 -34.27
N LYS A 6 9.46 14.11 -33.63
CA LYS A 6 8.85 13.19 -32.68
C LYS A 6 8.51 14.01 -31.45
N ASN A 7 7.24 14.43 -31.34
CA ASN A 7 6.69 14.94 -30.09
C ASN A 7 6.82 13.82 -29.04
N VAL A 8 7.87 13.88 -28.23
CA VAL A 8 8.00 13.05 -27.03
C VAL A 8 7.01 13.63 -26.02
N ILE A 9 5.83 13.03 -25.95
CA ILE A 9 4.82 13.44 -24.97
C ILE A 9 5.20 12.80 -23.63
N LEU A 10 6.03 13.50 -22.87
CA LEU A 10 6.43 13.13 -21.51
C LEU A 10 5.20 13.19 -20.59
N GLY A 11 4.79 12.06 -20.00
CA GLY A 11 3.82 12.04 -18.90
C GLY A 11 2.34 11.76 -19.25
N LYS A 12 2.03 10.96 -20.27
CA LYS A 12 0.66 10.42 -20.42
C LYS A 12 0.45 9.23 -19.49
N SER A 13 -0.35 9.40 -18.44
CA SER A 13 -0.86 8.27 -17.64
C SER A 13 -1.73 7.39 -18.53
N ILE A 14 -1.29 6.15 -18.76
CA ILE A 14 -2.08 5.17 -19.50
C ILE A 14 -3.15 4.64 -18.56
N LEU A 15 -4.40 4.66 -18.99
CA LEU A 15 -5.50 4.04 -18.26
C LEU A 15 -5.16 2.57 -17.99
N VAL A 16 -4.98 2.23 -16.72
CA VAL A 16 -4.72 0.86 -16.30
C VAL A 16 -6.06 0.14 -16.08
N PRO A 17 -6.29 -1.02 -16.71
CA PRO A 17 -7.48 -1.82 -16.44
C PRO A 17 -7.60 -2.19 -14.96
N SER A 18 -8.82 -2.28 -14.45
CA SER A 18 -9.05 -2.74 -13.07
C SER A 18 -8.62 -4.20 -12.90
N VAL A 19 -7.69 -4.45 -11.97
CA VAL A 19 -7.26 -5.81 -11.62
C VAL A 19 -8.43 -6.66 -11.12
N GLN A 20 -9.37 -6.06 -10.39
CA GLN A 20 -10.56 -6.76 -9.91
C GLN A 20 -11.40 -7.33 -11.08
N GLU A 21 -11.51 -6.59 -12.18
CA GLU A 21 -12.24 -7.05 -13.38
C GLU A 21 -11.42 -8.07 -14.18
N LEU A 22 -10.09 -7.94 -14.23
CA LEU A 22 -9.23 -8.95 -14.84
C LEU A 22 -9.41 -10.33 -14.17
N VAL A 23 -9.50 -10.35 -12.84
CA VAL A 23 -9.76 -11.57 -12.07
C VAL A 23 -11.16 -12.13 -12.34
N LYS A 24 -12.20 -11.29 -12.35
CA LYS A 24 -13.58 -11.71 -12.65
C LYS A 24 -13.74 -12.32 -14.04
N ASN A 25 -12.98 -11.83 -15.02
CA ASN A 25 -12.99 -12.33 -16.39
C ASN A 25 -12.11 -13.57 -16.61
N CYS A 26 -11.67 -14.24 -15.53
CA CYS A 26 -10.90 -15.48 -15.56
C CYS A 26 -9.60 -15.39 -16.38
N ALA A 27 -8.84 -14.29 -16.25
CA ALA A 27 -7.50 -14.23 -16.81
C ALA A 27 -6.65 -15.41 -16.26
N THR A 28 -6.28 -16.35 -17.14
CA THR A 28 -5.50 -17.54 -16.78
C THR A 28 -4.01 -17.26 -16.64
N GLU A 29 -3.56 -16.11 -17.15
CA GLU A 29 -2.16 -15.68 -17.14
C GLU A 29 -2.06 -14.24 -16.62
N ILE A 30 -1.03 -13.97 -15.81
CA ILE A 30 -0.70 -12.64 -15.32
C ILE A 30 -0.21 -11.81 -16.52
N PRO A 31 -0.85 -10.67 -16.86
CA PRO A 31 -0.38 -9.84 -17.96
C PRO A 31 1.07 -9.38 -17.73
N GLU A 32 1.87 -9.35 -18.80
CA GLU A 32 3.31 -9.02 -18.74
C GLU A 32 3.60 -7.73 -17.96
N ARG A 33 2.71 -6.74 -18.02
CA ARG A 33 2.82 -5.47 -17.26
C ARG A 33 2.93 -5.65 -15.75
N TYR A 34 2.37 -6.72 -15.18
CA TYR A 34 2.43 -7.02 -13.75
C TYR A 34 3.57 -7.99 -13.38
N VAL A 35 4.28 -8.54 -14.38
CA VAL A 35 5.43 -9.42 -14.14
C VAL A 35 6.64 -8.56 -13.76
N ARG A 36 7.20 -8.83 -12.58
CA ARG A 36 8.40 -8.16 -12.07
C ARG A 36 9.61 -9.06 -12.30
N PHE A 37 10.58 -8.58 -13.08
CA PHE A 37 11.82 -9.30 -13.37
C PHE A 37 12.99 -8.86 -12.47
N ASP A 38 12.76 -7.84 -11.65
CA ASP A 38 13.73 -7.11 -10.83
C ASP A 38 13.64 -7.41 -9.33
N GLN A 39 12.82 -8.38 -8.92
CA GLN A 39 12.77 -8.77 -7.51
C GLN A 39 14.00 -9.63 -7.18
N ASP A 40 14.90 -9.07 -6.36
CA ASP A 40 15.82 -9.89 -5.57
C ASP A 40 14.99 -10.94 -4.80
N PRO A 41 15.47 -12.19 -4.68
CA PRO A 41 14.73 -13.25 -4.02
C PRO A 41 14.44 -12.85 -2.56
N SER A 42 13.17 -12.59 -2.31
CA SER A 42 12.48 -12.70 -1.02
C SER A 42 13.16 -12.07 0.20
N ILE A 43 12.71 -10.87 0.57
CA ILE A 43 12.72 -10.39 1.98
C ILE A 43 11.82 -11.30 2.88
N ILE A 44 11.20 -12.32 2.30
CA ILE A 44 10.48 -13.38 3.00
C ILE A 44 11.49 -14.52 3.19
N LEU A 45 12.14 -14.61 4.37
CA LEU A 45 12.86 -15.77 4.96
C LEU A 45 14.08 -15.34 5.79
N ALA A 46 13.91 -14.41 6.72
CA ALA A 46 14.86 -14.24 7.84
C ALA A 46 14.31 -14.77 9.18
N SER A 47 13.16 -15.47 9.22
CA SER A 47 12.61 -15.95 10.51
C SER A 47 11.59 -17.11 10.45
N ALA A 48 11.60 -17.98 9.44
CA ALA A 48 10.65 -19.10 9.41
C ALA A 48 11.27 -20.50 9.59
N ASP A 49 12.52 -20.74 9.18
CA ASP A 49 13.09 -22.10 9.18
C ASP A 49 14.53 -22.13 9.70
N GLU A 50 14.75 -21.87 10.99
CA GLU A 50 15.90 -22.42 11.73
C GLU A 50 15.42 -22.65 13.18
N GLU A 51 15.13 -23.91 13.50
CA GLU A 51 14.90 -24.38 14.87
C GLU A 51 16.22 -24.27 15.64
N ASP A 52 16.47 -23.14 16.31
CA ASP A 52 17.54 -23.03 17.30
C ASP A 52 16.96 -22.55 18.64
N GLU A 53 16.71 -23.52 19.54
CA GLU A 53 16.12 -23.33 20.88
C GLU A 53 17.02 -22.56 21.88
N ASN A 54 17.91 -21.67 21.43
CA ASN A 54 18.74 -20.89 22.35
C ASN A 54 19.22 -19.53 21.84
N SER A 55 18.50 -18.88 20.92
CA SER A 55 18.76 -17.47 20.59
C SER A 55 17.60 -16.60 21.10
N ASN A 56 17.90 -15.58 21.89
CA ASN A 56 16.90 -14.62 22.35
C ASN A 56 16.27 -13.97 21.12
N ASP A 57 14.97 -14.25 20.95
CA ASP A 57 14.09 -13.90 19.85
C ASP A 57 13.93 -12.39 19.68
N ASP A 58 14.97 -11.70 19.19
CA ASP A 58 14.86 -10.38 18.57
C ASP A 58 14.33 -10.55 17.14
N LYS A 59 13.15 -11.18 17.02
CA LYS A 59 12.36 -11.12 15.80
C LYS A 59 12.17 -9.64 15.50
N LEU A 60 12.51 -9.22 14.28
CA LEU A 60 12.29 -7.85 13.80
C LEU A 60 10.78 -7.54 13.83
N GLN A 61 10.26 -7.17 14.99
CA GLN A 61 8.87 -6.80 15.20
C GLN A 61 8.74 -5.29 15.04
N VAL A 62 7.82 -4.88 14.15
CA VAL A 62 7.50 -3.46 13.93
C VAL A 62 7.11 -2.83 15.28
N PRO A 63 7.75 -1.72 15.68
CA PRO A 63 7.45 -1.06 16.95
C PRO A 63 5.97 -0.69 17.07
N ILE A 64 5.39 -0.92 18.25
CA ILE A 64 4.00 -0.55 18.57
C ILE A 64 4.02 0.63 19.54
N ILE A 65 3.46 1.77 19.18
CA ILE A 65 3.43 2.99 19.98
C ILE A 65 2.02 3.19 20.56
N ASN A 66 1.92 3.44 21.85
CA ASN A 66 0.65 3.75 22.54
C ASN A 66 0.44 5.26 22.61
N LEU A 67 -0.56 5.78 21.90
CA LEU A 67 -0.83 7.22 21.88
C LEU A 67 -1.29 7.77 23.23
N GLU A 68 -2.05 7.00 24.01
CA GLU A 68 -2.54 7.42 25.32
C GLU A 68 -1.37 7.71 26.28
N ASN A 69 -0.37 6.83 26.30
CA ASN A 69 0.85 7.01 27.09
C ASN A 69 1.64 8.25 26.66
N LEU A 70 1.69 8.54 25.35
CA LEU A 70 2.33 9.76 24.83
C LEU A 70 1.61 11.02 25.30
N ILE A 71 0.27 11.01 25.33
CA ILE A 71 -0.53 12.13 25.82
C ILE A 71 -0.33 12.36 27.32
N THR A 72 -0.08 11.29 28.08
CA THR A 72 0.27 11.38 29.51
C THR A 72 1.74 11.70 29.78
N GLU A 73 2.50 12.08 28.74
CA GLU A 73 3.92 12.43 28.82
C GLU A 73 4.82 11.30 29.36
N ASP A 74 4.51 10.04 29.02
CA ASP A 74 5.36 8.90 29.37
C ASP A 74 6.69 8.96 28.61
N GLU A 75 7.79 9.21 29.34
CA GLU A 75 9.14 9.29 28.78
C GLU A 75 9.60 8.00 28.09
N VAL A 76 9.12 6.83 28.55
CA VAL A 76 9.48 5.53 27.96
C VAL A 76 8.85 5.42 26.58
N GLU A 77 7.57 5.76 26.48
CA GLU A 77 6.86 5.72 25.20
C GLU A 77 7.40 6.78 24.22
N LEU A 78 7.78 7.96 24.72
CA LEU A 78 8.41 9.01 23.92
C LEU A 78 9.76 8.57 23.34
N LYS A 79 10.61 7.94 24.16
CA LYS A 79 11.90 7.38 23.70
C LYS A 79 11.68 6.28 22.67
N LYS A 80 10.68 5.43 22.87
CA LYS A 80 10.31 4.37 21.93
C LYS A 80 9.85 4.94 20.59
N LEU A 81 9.03 5.99 20.60
CA LEU A 81 8.65 6.72 19.38
C LEU A 81 9.87 7.31 18.68
N HIS A 82 10.79 7.92 19.43
CA HIS A 82 12.03 8.47 18.88
C HIS A 82 12.87 7.41 18.16
N SER A 83 13.13 6.27 18.82
CA SER A 83 13.85 5.14 18.22
C SER A 83 13.12 4.57 17.01
N ALA A 84 11.79 4.40 17.07
CA ALA A 84 11.02 3.91 15.92
C ALA A 84 11.14 4.84 14.70
N CYS A 85 11.10 6.16 14.91
CA CYS A 85 11.29 7.12 13.83
C CYS A 85 12.71 7.11 13.23
N GLN A 86 13.73 6.86 14.04
CA GLN A 86 15.13 6.89 13.62
C GLN A 86 15.60 5.58 12.98
N GLU A 87 15.25 4.45 13.58
CA GLU A 87 15.79 3.14 13.23
C GLU A 87 14.90 2.41 12.23
N TRP A 88 13.58 2.56 12.36
CA TRP A 88 12.60 1.85 11.52
C TRP A 88 12.01 2.72 10.41
N GLY A 89 11.70 3.98 10.72
CA GLY A 89 10.91 4.84 9.84
C GLY A 89 9.44 4.41 9.69
N PHE A 90 9.00 3.38 10.44
CA PHE A 90 7.65 2.84 10.43
C PHE A 90 7.30 2.24 11.81
N PHE A 91 6.05 2.40 12.23
CA PHE A 91 5.54 1.85 13.49
C PHE A 91 4.01 1.72 13.43
N GLN A 92 3.46 0.89 14.31
CA GLN A 92 2.02 0.79 14.53
C GLN A 92 1.61 1.70 15.68
N LEU A 93 0.47 2.39 15.56
CA LEU A 93 -0.07 3.22 16.64
C LEU A 93 -1.30 2.51 17.23
N VAL A 94 -1.37 2.39 18.55
CA VAL A 94 -2.51 1.83 19.30
C VAL A 94 -3.07 2.85 20.29
N ASN A 95 -4.29 2.61 20.78
CA ASN A 95 -5.03 3.54 21.64
C ASN A 95 -5.07 4.97 21.07
N HIS A 96 -5.17 5.08 19.74
CA HIS A 96 -5.13 6.35 19.01
C HIS A 96 -6.42 7.18 19.13
N GLY A 97 -7.39 6.74 19.95
CA GLY A 97 -8.64 7.47 20.21
C GLY A 97 -9.69 7.43 19.09
N VAL A 98 -9.39 6.84 17.92
CA VAL A 98 -10.37 6.64 16.84
C VAL A 98 -11.26 5.45 17.21
N SER A 99 -12.58 5.63 17.16
CA SER A 99 -13.51 4.59 17.58
C SER A 99 -13.43 3.35 16.68
N SER A 100 -13.48 2.17 17.31
CA SER A 100 -13.53 0.89 16.59
C SER A 100 -14.72 0.80 15.65
N SER A 101 -15.89 1.29 16.08
CA SER A 101 -17.10 1.32 15.24
C SER A 101 -16.95 2.14 13.97
N LEU A 102 -16.19 3.25 14.00
CA LEU A 102 -15.89 4.03 12.80
C LEU A 102 -14.95 3.27 11.87
N LEU A 103 -13.91 2.63 12.41
CA LEU A 103 -12.98 1.82 11.62
C LEU A 103 -13.69 0.63 10.96
N ASP A 104 -14.58 -0.05 11.69
CA ASP A 104 -15.35 -1.18 11.17
C ASP A 104 -16.33 -0.73 10.09
N LYS A 105 -17.03 0.39 10.32
CA LYS A 105 -17.89 0.99 9.31
C LYS A 105 -17.11 1.40 8.06
N PHE A 106 -15.95 2.03 8.22
CA PHE A 106 -15.08 2.42 7.11
C PHE A 106 -14.62 1.21 6.28
N LYS A 107 -14.24 0.10 6.93
CA LYS A 107 -13.89 -1.15 6.24
C LYS A 107 -15.07 -1.68 5.43
N VAL A 108 -16.27 -1.74 6.02
CA VAL A 108 -17.49 -2.20 5.35
C VAL A 108 -17.82 -1.31 4.15
N GLU A 109 -17.88 0.01 4.33
CA GLU A 109 -18.21 0.95 3.25
C GLU A 109 -17.17 0.92 2.12
N THR A 110 -15.89 0.77 2.46
CA THR A 110 -14.82 0.60 1.46
C THR A 110 -15.04 -0.68 0.65
N GLN A 111 -15.33 -1.80 1.33
CA GLN A 111 -15.58 -3.08 0.67
C GLN A 111 -16.84 -3.01 -0.21
N GLU A 112 -17.91 -2.39 0.26
CA GLU A 112 -19.14 -2.17 -0.50
C GLU A 112 -18.88 -1.33 -1.75
N PHE A 113 -18.11 -0.24 -1.63
CA PHE A 113 -17.72 0.58 -2.77
C PHE A 113 -16.97 -0.23 -3.85
N PHE A 114 -15.98 -1.04 -3.47
CA PHE A 114 -15.26 -1.87 -4.45
C PHE A 114 -16.11 -3.01 -5.02
N ASN A 115 -17.18 -3.43 -4.33
CA ASN A 115 -18.15 -4.40 -4.82
C ASN A 115 -19.20 -3.81 -5.78
N LEU A 116 -19.32 -2.48 -5.87
CA LEU A 116 -20.21 -1.84 -6.83
C LEU A 116 -19.86 -2.22 -8.28
N PRO A 117 -20.85 -2.20 -9.20
CA PRO A 117 -20.61 -2.34 -10.63
C PRO A 117 -19.58 -1.35 -11.15
N MET A 118 -18.83 -1.73 -12.18
CA MET A 118 -17.80 -0.86 -12.75
C MET A 118 -18.33 0.47 -13.26
N ASP A 119 -19.56 0.50 -13.78
CA ASP A 119 -20.16 1.73 -14.29
C ASP A 119 -20.42 2.76 -13.18
N GLU A 120 -20.67 2.31 -11.95
CA GLU A 120 -20.78 3.18 -10.79
C GLU A 120 -19.40 3.70 -10.36
N LYS A 121 -18.39 2.83 -10.31
CA LYS A 121 -17.00 3.21 -9.96
C LYS A 121 -16.38 4.15 -10.99
N LYS A 122 -16.72 3.99 -12.27
CA LYS A 122 -16.25 4.84 -13.38
C LYS A 122 -16.76 6.27 -13.34
N LYS A 123 -17.82 6.57 -12.59
CA LYS A 123 -18.25 7.95 -12.36
C LYS A 123 -17.18 8.80 -11.67
N TYR A 124 -16.26 8.14 -10.96
CA TYR A 124 -15.15 8.76 -10.25
C TYR A 124 -13.81 8.48 -10.94
N TRP A 125 -13.79 8.11 -12.23
CA TRP A 125 -12.55 7.69 -12.88
C TRP A 125 -11.56 8.84 -13.03
N GLN A 126 -10.28 8.57 -12.73
CA GLN A 126 -9.20 9.55 -12.89
C GLN A 126 -9.09 10.04 -14.34
N SER A 127 -8.81 11.34 -14.53
CA SER A 127 -8.56 11.93 -15.83
C SER A 127 -7.08 12.28 -16.00
N PRO A 128 -6.57 12.49 -17.23
CA PRO A 128 -5.17 12.89 -17.43
C PRO A 128 -4.78 14.20 -16.72
N THR A 129 -5.76 15.02 -16.33
CA THR A 129 -5.58 16.31 -15.66
C THR A 129 -5.99 16.29 -14.19
N ASP A 130 -6.57 15.19 -13.71
CA ASP A 130 -7.06 15.01 -12.35
C ASP A 130 -6.84 13.56 -11.90
N VAL A 131 -5.92 13.38 -10.97
CA VAL A 131 -5.49 12.06 -10.47
C VAL A 131 -6.29 11.62 -9.25
N GLU A 132 -7.27 12.41 -8.79
CA GLU A 132 -8.17 12.01 -7.72
C GLU A 132 -9.25 11.03 -8.22
N GLY A 133 -9.73 10.18 -7.30
CA GLY A 133 -10.79 9.22 -7.59
C GLY A 133 -10.31 7.80 -7.93
N PHE A 134 -11.15 7.05 -8.63
CA PHE A 134 -10.97 5.63 -8.93
C PHE A 134 -10.08 5.41 -10.16
N GLY A 135 -8.94 4.77 -9.97
CA GLY A 135 -7.99 4.47 -11.05
C GLY A 135 -6.57 4.36 -10.54
N GLN A 136 -5.66 3.90 -11.40
CA GLN A 136 -4.23 3.94 -11.12
C GLN A 136 -3.59 5.02 -11.99
N SER A 137 -2.97 6.01 -11.34
CA SER A 137 -2.39 7.17 -12.01
C SER A 137 -1.00 6.90 -12.62
N PHE A 138 -0.36 5.78 -12.31
CA PHE A 138 1.04 5.55 -12.67
C PHE A 138 1.26 4.18 -13.32
N CYS A 139 1.44 4.18 -14.63
CA CYS A 139 2.27 3.20 -15.32
C CYS A 139 3.43 3.98 -15.94
N CYS A 140 4.57 4.05 -15.24
CA CYS A 140 5.82 4.34 -15.91
C CYS A 140 6.12 3.12 -16.79
N ILE A 141 6.22 3.34 -18.11
CA ILE A 141 6.82 2.36 -19.03
C ILE A 141 8.32 2.60 -19.00
#